data_AF-A0A925GAC8-F1
#
_entry.id   AF-A0A925GAC8-F1
#
_cell.length_a   1.000
_cell.length_b   1.000
_cell.length_c   1.000
_cell.angle_alpha   90.00
_cell.angle_beta   90.00
_cell.angle_gamma   90.00
#
_symmetry.space_group_name_H-M   'P 1'
#
loop_
_entity.id
_entity.type
_entity.pdbx_description
1 polymer ?
#
loop_
_entity_poly.entity_id
_entity_poly.type
_entity_poly.pdbx_seq_one_letter_code
_entity_poly.pdbx_strand_id
1 'polypeptide(L)'
;MRLFRLCCLLFLTPFADCMAQTDKDSITVPGSSLFKINGGKKFWMGANYREEWKTPIKVPVIDLSKENGGLTPVKRGGGKQTRSLRVADPNGKEYNFRSIQKFITSKTLPADLQSEAAEDLVADGVSASYPYAALSMPVLAEAAGVPYLKSKVVYIPDDPGLGEHRKDFKNL
;
A
#
# COMPACT_ATOMS: atom_id res chain seq x y z
N MET A 1 -66.47 10.10 -11.08
CA MET A 1 -65.91 8.87 -11.67
C MET A 1 -64.44 9.13 -11.97
N ARG A 2 -63.53 8.39 -11.31
CA ARG A 2 -62.10 8.68 -11.15
C ARG A 2 -61.32 8.50 -12.46
N LEU A 3 -60.57 9.51 -12.90
CA LEU A 3 -59.60 9.40 -13.99
C LEU A 3 -58.20 9.20 -13.39
N PHE A 4 -57.68 7.97 -13.48
CA PHE A 4 -56.32 7.60 -13.12
C PHE A 4 -55.34 8.13 -14.18
N ARG A 5 -54.42 9.02 -13.81
CA ARG A 5 -53.29 9.40 -14.65
C ARG A 5 -52.06 8.62 -14.21
N LEU A 6 -51.63 7.73 -15.10
CA LEU A 6 -50.45 6.87 -15.02
C LEU A 6 -49.18 7.74 -14.90
N CYS A 7 -48.45 7.62 -13.78
CA CYS A 7 -47.13 8.23 -13.61
C CYS A 7 -46.07 7.16 -13.99
N CYS A 8 -45.42 7.37 -15.13
CA CYS A 8 -44.37 6.51 -15.64
C CYS A 8 -43.07 6.79 -14.87
N LEU A 9 -42.72 5.93 -13.90
CA LEU A 9 -41.45 5.98 -13.19
C LEU A 9 -40.36 5.38 -14.08
N LEU A 10 -39.59 6.24 -14.75
CA LEU A 10 -38.32 5.90 -15.39
C LEU A 10 -37.30 5.57 -14.29
N PHE A 11 -37.10 4.28 -14.03
CA PHE A 11 -35.96 3.80 -13.25
C PHE A 11 -34.68 3.98 -14.07
N LEU A 12 -33.99 5.10 -13.84
CA LEU A 12 -32.58 5.26 -14.18
C LEU A 12 -31.78 4.32 -13.26
N THR A 13 -31.43 3.15 -13.77
CA THR A 13 -30.41 2.31 -13.15
C THR A 13 -29.05 2.98 -13.33
N PRO A 14 -28.28 3.22 -12.26
CA PRO A 14 -26.91 3.66 -12.44
C PRO A 14 -26.13 2.47 -12.99
N PHE A 15 -25.64 2.61 -14.23
CA PHE A 15 -24.57 1.77 -14.73
C PHE A 15 -23.43 1.84 -13.71
N ALA A 16 -23.15 0.73 -13.06
CA ALA A 16 -21.94 0.57 -12.28
C ALA A 16 -20.76 0.68 -13.26
N ASP A 17 -20.02 1.78 -13.17
CA ASP A 17 -18.71 1.91 -13.79
C ASP A 17 -17.81 0.77 -13.25
N CYS A 18 -17.76 -0.33 -14.00
CA CYS A 18 -16.73 -1.33 -13.84
C CYS A 18 -15.43 -0.69 -14.33
N MET A 19 -14.68 -0.08 -13.41
CA MET A 19 -13.30 0.32 -13.68
C MET A 19 -12.52 -0.95 -14.01
N ALA A 20 -12.33 -1.19 -15.31
CA ALA A 20 -11.54 -2.29 -15.83
C ALA A 20 -10.12 -2.24 -15.24
N GLN A 21 -9.74 -3.33 -14.59
CA GLN A 21 -8.39 -3.56 -14.10
C GLN A 21 -7.43 -3.50 -15.29
N THR A 22 -6.44 -2.62 -15.23
CA THR A 22 -5.46 -2.50 -16.31
C THR A 22 -4.63 -3.78 -16.38
N ASP A 23 -4.76 -4.54 -17.47
CA ASP A 23 -4.03 -5.77 -17.80
C ASP A 23 -2.52 -5.50 -18.03
N LYS A 24 -1.81 -5.03 -17.00
CA LYS A 24 -0.36 -4.93 -17.02
C LYS A 24 0.22 -5.89 -15.99
N ASP A 25 1.00 -6.84 -16.45
CA ASP A 25 1.71 -7.82 -15.60
C ASP A 25 2.69 -7.15 -14.61
N SER A 26 3.09 -5.91 -14.90
CA SER A 26 3.99 -5.13 -14.04
C SER A 26 3.77 -3.63 -14.19
N ILE A 27 4.12 -2.90 -13.14
CA ILE A 27 4.07 -1.44 -13.08
C ILE A 27 5.39 -0.89 -12.55
N THR A 28 5.76 0.30 -12.99
CA THR A 28 6.94 1.02 -12.48
C THR A 28 6.48 2.09 -11.49
N VAL A 29 6.83 1.93 -10.22
CA VAL A 29 6.43 2.84 -9.14
C VAL A 29 7.58 3.08 -8.16
N PRO A 30 7.70 4.28 -7.58
CA PRO A 30 8.65 4.53 -6.49
C PRO A 30 8.14 3.94 -5.18
N GLY A 31 9.05 3.67 -4.23
CA GLY A 31 8.66 3.18 -2.90
C GLY A 31 7.93 4.23 -2.05
N SER A 32 8.24 5.52 -2.25
CA SER A 32 7.50 6.66 -1.71
C SER A 32 7.94 7.95 -2.39
N SER A 33 6.99 8.84 -2.71
CA SER A 33 7.28 10.18 -3.21
C SER A 33 7.29 11.26 -2.13
N LEU A 34 7.09 10.89 -0.85
CA LEU A 34 6.92 11.84 0.25
C LEU A 34 8.21 12.58 0.61
N PHE A 35 9.37 11.96 0.43
CA PHE A 35 10.64 12.47 0.97
C PHE A 35 11.34 13.43 0.01
N LYS A 36 10.92 14.70 0.01
CA LYS A 36 11.58 15.76 -0.76
C LYS A 36 12.93 16.14 -0.15
N ILE A 37 13.89 16.50 -1.00
CA ILE A 37 15.22 16.96 -0.56
C ILE A 37 15.38 18.42 -0.95
N ASN A 38 15.72 19.26 0.03
CA ASN A 38 16.10 20.65 -0.17
C ASN A 38 17.52 20.84 0.40
N GLY A 39 18.29 21.81 -0.11
CA GLY A 39 19.69 22.02 0.27
C GLY A 39 19.91 22.15 1.79
N GLY A 40 19.02 22.88 2.48
CA GLY A 40 19.07 23.01 3.94
C GLY A 40 18.83 21.71 4.70
N LYS A 41 17.87 20.88 4.25
CA LYS A 41 17.61 19.56 4.85
C LYS A 41 18.78 18.62 4.68
N LYS A 42 19.40 18.61 3.50
CA LYS A 42 20.60 17.79 3.23
C LYS A 42 21.78 18.18 4.11
N PHE A 43 21.94 19.46 4.41
CA PHE A 43 23.01 19.95 5.29
C PHE A 43 22.80 19.50 6.75
N TRP A 44 21.59 19.63 7.28
CA TRP A 44 21.32 19.30 8.69
C TRP A 44 21.09 17.81 8.96
N MET A 45 20.41 17.10 8.06
CA MET A 45 19.94 15.72 8.25
C MET A 45 20.59 14.72 7.29
N GLY A 46 21.52 15.17 6.45
CA GLY A 46 22.18 14.33 5.46
C GLY A 46 21.29 13.99 4.25
N ALA A 47 21.88 13.27 3.29
CA ALA A 47 21.17 12.84 2.08
C ALA A 47 20.13 11.73 2.36
N ASN A 48 20.39 10.87 3.35
CA ASN A 48 19.61 9.67 3.69
C ASN A 48 19.33 8.80 2.45
N TYR A 49 18.29 7.96 2.49
CA TYR A 49 17.91 7.08 1.38
C TYR A 49 16.84 7.70 0.46
N ARG A 50 16.79 9.04 0.37
CA ARG A 50 15.72 9.75 -0.36
C ARG A 50 15.72 9.42 -1.86
N GLU A 51 16.88 9.14 -2.42
CA GLU A 51 17.01 8.73 -3.82
C GLU A 51 16.43 7.34 -4.02
N GLU A 52 16.70 6.40 -3.12
CA GLU A 52 16.20 5.02 -3.19
C GLU A 52 14.69 4.96 -2.92
N TRP A 53 14.16 5.84 -2.08
CA TRP A 53 12.71 6.00 -1.92
C TRP A 53 12.02 6.48 -3.20
N LYS A 54 12.66 7.39 -3.95
CA LYS A 54 12.13 7.99 -5.18
C LYS A 54 12.41 7.18 -6.43
N THR A 55 13.40 6.29 -6.41
CA THR A 55 13.80 5.49 -7.57
C THR A 55 12.64 4.59 -7.97
N PRO A 56 12.05 4.78 -9.16
CA PRO A 56 10.98 3.92 -9.62
C PRO A 56 11.52 2.51 -9.92
N ILE A 57 10.87 1.49 -9.39
CA ILE A 57 11.20 0.09 -9.65
C ILE A 57 10.07 -0.60 -10.37
N LYS A 58 10.41 -1.53 -11.27
CA LYS A 58 9.43 -2.37 -11.96
C LYS A 58 9.02 -3.52 -11.06
N VAL A 59 7.74 -3.61 -10.72
CA VAL A 59 7.18 -4.61 -9.80
C VAL A 59 5.99 -5.32 -10.45
N PRO A 60 5.78 -6.62 -10.17
CA PRO A 60 4.63 -7.34 -10.68
C PRO A 60 3.33 -6.83 -10.04
N VAL A 61 2.26 -6.76 -10.82
CA VAL A 61 0.92 -6.47 -10.31
C VAL A 61 0.31 -7.77 -9.81
N ILE A 62 -0.16 -7.78 -8.56
CA ILE A 62 -0.80 -8.97 -7.98
C ILE A 62 -2.27 -9.03 -8.39
N ASP A 63 -2.71 -10.23 -8.76
CA ASP A 63 -4.12 -10.56 -8.93
C ASP A 63 -4.55 -11.42 -7.75
N LEU A 64 -5.36 -10.86 -6.84
CA LEU A 64 -5.76 -11.56 -5.63
C LEU A 64 -6.59 -12.81 -5.95
N SER A 65 -7.31 -12.84 -7.07
CA SER A 65 -8.13 -14.00 -7.44
C SER A 65 -7.29 -15.20 -7.93
N LYS A 66 -6.09 -14.95 -8.45
CA LYS A 66 -5.21 -15.97 -9.04
C LYS A 66 -4.04 -16.37 -8.14
N GLU A 67 -3.48 -15.41 -7.39
CA GLU A 67 -2.32 -15.66 -6.55
C GLU A 67 -2.64 -16.75 -5.50
N ASN A 68 -1.82 -17.79 -5.43
CA ASN A 68 -1.99 -18.94 -4.51
C ASN A 68 -3.38 -19.59 -4.54
N GLY A 69 -4.09 -19.52 -5.68
CA GLY A 69 -5.44 -20.08 -5.82
C GLY A 69 -6.56 -19.18 -5.29
N GLY A 70 -6.26 -17.92 -4.96
CA GLY A 70 -7.22 -16.92 -4.50
C GLY A 70 -6.93 -16.48 -3.06
N LEU A 71 -6.50 -15.23 -2.89
CA LEU A 71 -6.23 -14.62 -1.59
C LEU A 71 -7.42 -13.80 -1.12
N THR A 72 -7.94 -14.15 0.05
CA THR A 72 -9.01 -13.41 0.72
C THR A 72 -8.45 -12.58 1.87
N PRO A 73 -8.78 -11.29 1.98
CA PRO A 73 -8.42 -10.49 3.14
C PRO A 73 -9.03 -11.03 4.44
N VAL A 74 -8.19 -11.16 5.46
CA VAL A 74 -8.56 -11.69 6.79
C VAL A 74 -8.57 -10.59 7.82
N LYS A 75 -7.49 -9.80 7.88
CA LYS A 75 -7.32 -8.79 8.93
C LYS A 75 -6.39 -7.67 8.50
N ARG A 76 -6.86 -6.43 8.63
CA ARG A 76 -6.02 -5.24 8.58
C ARG A 76 -5.22 -5.09 9.87
N GLY A 77 -3.93 -4.88 9.73
CA GLY A 77 -2.99 -4.65 10.82
C GLY A 77 -2.07 -3.47 10.52
N GLY A 78 -0.92 -3.47 11.18
CA GLY A 78 0.07 -2.41 11.06
C GLY A 78 -0.20 -1.27 12.03
N GLY A 79 0.80 -0.41 12.15
CA GLY A 79 0.79 0.72 13.08
C GLY A 79 0.43 2.03 12.38
N LYS A 80 0.80 3.14 13.01
CA LYS A 80 0.57 4.48 12.48
C LYS A 80 1.33 4.77 11.17
N GLN A 81 2.48 4.12 10.95
CA GLN A 81 3.35 4.37 9.79
C GLN A 81 3.28 3.32 8.69
N THR A 82 2.96 2.07 9.03
CA THR A 82 2.97 0.94 8.09
C THR A 82 1.60 0.30 8.09
N ARG A 83 1.01 0.12 6.91
CA ARG A 83 -0.21 -0.66 6.75
C ARG A 83 0.17 -2.11 6.48
N SER A 84 -0.49 -3.05 7.15
CA SER A 84 -0.35 -4.46 6.81
C SER A 84 -1.72 -5.09 6.57
N LEU A 85 -1.78 -6.04 5.66
CA LEU A 85 -2.99 -6.80 5.39
C LEU A 85 -2.65 -8.29 5.46
N ARG A 86 -3.29 -8.99 6.38
CA ARG A 86 -3.27 -10.44 6.40
C ARG A 86 -4.29 -10.96 5.41
N VAL A 87 -3.88 -11.90 4.58
CA VAL A 87 -4.72 -12.59 3.60
C VAL A 87 -4.55 -14.09 3.76
N ALA A 88 -5.54 -14.89 3.38
CA ALA A 88 -5.46 -16.34 3.41
C ALA A 88 -5.83 -16.92 2.05
N ASP A 89 -5.18 -18.02 1.67
CA ASP A 89 -5.58 -18.84 0.53
C ASP A 89 -6.73 -19.80 0.90
N PRO A 90 -7.33 -20.51 -0.07
CA PRO A 90 -8.46 -21.41 0.20
C PRO A 90 -8.07 -22.62 1.08
N ASN A 91 -6.77 -22.91 1.19
CA ASN A 91 -6.25 -23.97 2.05
C ASN A 91 -6.00 -23.48 3.49
N GLY A 92 -6.30 -22.21 3.78
CA GLY A 92 -6.14 -21.60 5.10
C GLY A 92 -4.71 -21.13 5.40
N LYS A 93 -3.79 -21.14 4.42
CA LYS A 93 -2.44 -20.63 4.63
C LYS A 93 -2.46 -19.10 4.55
N GLU A 94 -1.88 -18.47 5.58
CA GLU A 94 -1.86 -17.02 5.71
C GLU A 94 -0.61 -16.39 5.07
N TYR A 95 -0.81 -15.22 4.47
CA TYR A 95 0.23 -14.34 3.94
C TYR A 95 0.01 -12.93 4.50
N ASN A 96 1.07 -12.12 4.55
CA ASN A 96 1.00 -10.76 5.04
C ASN A 96 1.55 -9.79 4.00
N PHE A 97 0.70 -8.90 3.49
CA PHE A 97 1.14 -7.71 2.77
C PHE A 97 1.58 -6.64 3.77
N ARG A 98 2.64 -5.92 3.42
CA ARG A 98 3.16 -4.79 4.20
C ARG A 98 3.49 -3.65 3.25
N SER A 99 3.05 -2.45 3.59
CA SER A 99 3.37 -1.27 2.79
C SER A 99 4.86 -0.94 2.85
N ILE A 100 5.45 -0.72 1.66
CA ILE A 100 6.79 -0.13 1.52
C ILE A 100 6.69 1.35 1.90
N GLN A 101 5.73 2.05 1.29
CA GLN A 101 5.39 3.42 1.66
C GLN A 101 5.10 3.54 3.17
N LYS A 102 5.61 4.65 3.75
CA LYS A 102 5.32 5.06 5.12
C LYS A 102 4.27 6.16 5.14
N PHE A 103 3.23 5.92 5.93
CA PHE A 103 2.14 6.88 6.12
C PHE A 103 2.46 7.76 7.32
N ILE A 104 3.07 8.91 7.06
CA ILE A 104 3.30 9.92 8.09
C ILE A 104 2.17 10.92 7.95
N THR A 105 1.36 11.03 9.01
CA THR A 105 0.21 11.93 9.09
C THR A 105 0.18 12.53 10.49
N SER A 106 -0.62 13.56 10.73
CA SER A 106 -0.87 14.12 12.07
C SER A 106 -1.20 13.03 13.11
N LYS A 107 -1.99 12.01 12.73
CA LYS A 107 -2.34 10.88 13.60
C LYS A 107 -1.14 10.01 13.99
N THR A 108 -0.05 10.08 13.22
CA THR A 108 1.22 9.42 13.52
C THR A 108 1.89 10.03 14.74
N LEU A 109 1.66 11.31 15.00
CA LEU A 109 2.29 12.09 16.06
C LEU A 109 1.44 12.10 17.35
N PRO A 110 2.07 12.39 18.51
CA PRO A 110 1.34 12.74 19.73
C PRO A 110 0.40 13.94 19.50
N ALA A 111 -0.70 14.02 20.25
CA ALA A 111 -1.71 15.07 20.08
C ALA A 111 -1.10 16.49 20.13
N ASP A 112 -0.12 16.69 21.00
CA ASP A 112 0.53 17.99 21.20
C ASP A 112 1.51 18.38 20.08
N LEU A 113 1.80 17.46 19.15
CA LEU A 113 2.80 17.64 18.09
C LEU A 113 2.21 17.46 16.68
N GLN A 114 0.89 17.61 16.51
CA GLN A 114 0.21 17.44 15.21
C GLN A 114 0.34 18.66 14.29
N SER A 115 1.56 19.20 14.16
CA SER A 115 1.85 20.30 13.23
C SER A 115 2.49 19.80 11.95
N GLU A 116 2.29 20.52 10.84
CA GLU A 116 2.90 20.19 9.55
C GLU A 116 4.44 20.17 9.63
N ALA A 117 5.03 21.08 10.42
CA ALA A 117 6.47 21.11 10.65
C ALA A 117 6.97 19.85 11.37
N ALA A 118 6.21 19.33 12.34
CA ALA A 118 6.56 18.10 13.04
C ALA A 118 6.37 16.87 12.12
N GLU A 119 5.34 16.85 11.28
CA GLU A 119 5.15 15.81 10.27
C GLU A 119 6.31 15.78 9.27
N ASP A 120 6.73 16.94 8.78
CA ASP A 120 7.85 17.09 7.86
C ASP A 120 9.17 16.64 8.50
N LEU A 121 9.41 17.00 9.76
CA LEU A 121 10.58 16.56 10.52
C LEU A 121 10.60 15.03 10.72
N VAL A 122 9.47 14.44 11.07
CA VAL A 122 9.37 12.98 11.26
C VAL A 122 9.50 12.25 9.92
N ALA A 123 8.89 12.77 8.85
CA ALA A 123 9.10 12.24 7.51
C ALA A 123 10.58 12.31 7.11
N ASP A 124 11.27 13.39 7.49
CA ASP A 124 12.71 13.55 7.28
C ASP A 124 13.52 12.47 8.01
N GLY A 125 13.21 12.19 9.28
CA GLY A 125 13.83 11.09 10.03
C GLY A 125 13.55 9.72 9.43
N VAL A 126 12.32 9.48 8.94
CA VAL A 126 11.94 8.22 8.28
C VAL A 126 12.73 8.00 6.98
N SER A 127 13.11 9.07 6.28
CA SER A 127 13.92 8.97 5.07
C SER A 127 15.30 8.31 5.29
N ALA A 128 15.79 8.28 6.53
CA ALA A 128 17.02 7.58 6.92
C ALA A 128 16.87 6.05 6.96
N SER A 129 15.65 5.52 6.85
CA SER A 129 15.42 4.08 6.70
C SER A 129 15.48 3.65 5.23
N TYR A 130 16.09 2.49 4.96
CA TYR A 130 16.15 1.94 3.62
C TYR A 130 14.82 1.26 3.24
N PRO A 131 14.17 1.65 2.12
CA PRO A 131 12.83 1.18 1.76
C PRO A 131 12.70 -0.33 1.57
N TYR A 132 13.73 -0.95 0.99
CA TYR A 132 13.71 -2.35 0.58
C TYR A 132 14.52 -3.27 1.49
N ALA A 133 14.83 -2.83 2.72
CA ALA A 133 15.68 -3.58 3.66
C ALA A 133 15.18 -5.01 3.94
N ALA A 134 13.87 -5.21 3.92
CA ALA A 134 13.26 -6.53 4.11
C ALA A 134 13.68 -7.56 3.05
N LEU A 135 14.06 -7.11 1.84
CA LEU A 135 14.50 -8.00 0.75
C LEU A 135 15.92 -8.54 0.97
N SER A 136 16.70 -7.94 1.87
CA SER A 136 18.03 -8.45 2.23
C SER A 136 17.96 -9.63 3.20
N MET A 137 16.84 -9.80 3.91
CA MET A 137 16.69 -10.82 4.96
C MET A 137 16.81 -12.26 4.45
N PRO A 138 16.21 -12.66 3.30
CA PRO A 138 16.38 -14.01 2.75
C PRO A 138 17.84 -14.41 2.57
N VAL A 139 18.67 -13.53 1.99
CA VAL A 139 20.09 -13.81 1.73
C VAL A 139 20.87 -14.03 3.03
N LEU A 140 20.64 -13.17 4.03
CA LEU A 140 21.28 -13.28 5.34
C LEU A 140 20.83 -14.54 6.09
N ALA A 141 19.53 -14.85 6.05
CA ALA A 141 18.96 -15.99 6.74
C ALA A 141 19.41 -17.32 6.12
N GLU A 142 19.51 -17.38 4.79
CA GLU A 142 20.06 -18.53 4.08
C GLU A 142 21.53 -18.77 4.45
N ALA A 143 22.35 -17.72 4.47
CA ALA A 143 23.75 -17.81 4.89
C ALA A 143 23.90 -18.26 6.36
N ALA A 144 22.97 -17.86 7.22
CA ALA A 144 22.95 -18.26 8.64
C ALA A 144 22.30 -19.63 8.89
N GLY A 145 21.72 -20.27 7.87
CA GLY A 145 21.02 -21.55 8.01
C GLY A 145 19.75 -21.48 8.87
N VAL A 146 19.11 -20.32 8.98
CA VAL A 146 17.89 -20.14 9.79
C VAL A 146 16.64 -20.11 8.91
N PRO A 147 15.49 -20.64 9.37
CA PRO A 147 14.24 -20.56 8.62
C PRO A 147 13.82 -19.11 8.37
N TYR A 148 13.35 -18.82 7.16
CA TYR A 148 12.87 -17.50 6.77
C TYR A 148 11.66 -17.56 5.84
N LEU A 149 10.94 -16.44 5.78
CA LEU A 149 9.84 -16.25 4.84
C LEU A 149 10.35 -15.62 3.54
N LYS A 150 9.98 -16.21 2.40
CA LYS A 150 10.25 -15.61 1.09
C LYS A 150 9.41 -14.35 0.92
N SER A 151 10.09 -13.21 0.83
CA SER A 151 9.46 -11.91 0.62
C SER A 151 9.59 -11.51 -0.84
N LYS A 152 8.50 -11.03 -1.45
CA LYS A 152 8.50 -10.46 -2.79
C LYS A 152 7.82 -9.09 -2.76
N VAL A 153 8.26 -8.18 -3.62
CA VAL A 153 7.57 -6.89 -3.83
C VAL A 153 6.51 -7.09 -4.90
N VAL A 154 5.29 -6.62 -4.61
CA VAL A 154 4.16 -6.63 -5.53
C VAL A 154 3.46 -5.29 -5.45
N TYR A 155 2.78 -4.92 -6.53
CA TYR A 155 1.85 -3.81 -6.56
C TYR A 155 0.43 -4.32 -6.42
N ILE A 156 -0.36 -3.71 -5.53
CA ILE A 156 -1.75 -4.02 -5.29
C ILE A 156 -2.60 -3.04 -6.13
N PRO A 157 -3.27 -3.51 -7.20
CA PRO A 157 -4.15 -2.65 -8.00
C PRO A 157 -5.43 -2.32 -7.22
N ASP A 158 -6.29 -1.50 -7.80
CA ASP A 158 -7.63 -1.25 -7.25
C ASP A 158 -8.56 -2.47 -7.44
N ASP A 159 -8.34 -3.50 -6.63
CA ASP A 159 -9.01 -4.81 -6.71
C ASP A 159 -10.27 -4.86 -5.80
N PRO A 160 -11.46 -5.22 -6.33
CA PRO A 160 -12.66 -5.45 -5.53
C PRO A 160 -12.51 -6.52 -4.44
N GLY A 161 -11.64 -7.52 -4.65
CA GLY A 161 -11.33 -8.59 -3.70
C GLY A 161 -10.72 -8.11 -2.38
N LEU A 162 -10.23 -6.86 -2.32
CA LEU A 162 -9.81 -6.22 -1.06
C LEU A 162 -10.97 -5.93 -0.10
N GLY A 163 -12.22 -5.93 -0.58
CA GLY A 163 -13.41 -5.70 0.23
C GLY A 163 -13.35 -4.37 0.99
N GLU A 164 -13.63 -4.43 2.30
CA GLU A 164 -13.60 -3.25 3.17
C GLU A 164 -12.21 -2.58 3.24
N HIS A 165 -11.13 -3.32 2.95
CA HIS A 165 -9.76 -2.82 3.00
C HIS A 165 -9.33 -2.10 1.71
N ARG A 166 -10.15 -2.12 0.65
CA ARG A 166 -9.85 -1.47 -0.64
C ARG A 166 -9.42 -0.01 -0.49
N LYS A 167 -10.04 0.74 0.45
CA LYS A 167 -9.69 2.14 0.73
C LYS A 167 -8.25 2.33 1.24
N ASP A 168 -7.71 1.34 1.95
CA ASP A 168 -6.39 1.41 2.58
C ASP A 168 -5.27 0.87 1.67
N PHE A 169 -5.60 -0.02 0.72
CA PHE A 169 -4.61 -0.80 -0.05
C PHE A 169 -4.69 -0.66 -1.57
N LYS A 170 -5.72 -0.01 -2.14
CA LYS A 170 -5.77 0.21 -3.59
C LYS A 170 -4.57 1.03 -4.06
N ASN A 171 -4.02 0.66 -5.21
CA ASN A 171 -2.94 1.35 -5.90
C ASN A 171 -1.67 1.51 -5.06
N LEU A 172 -1.31 0.48 -4.29
CA LEU A 172 -0.19 0.48 -3.33
C LEU A 172 0.98 -0.38 -3.77
#